data_AF-A0A397TF09-F1
#
_entry.id   AF-A0A397TF09-F1
#
_cell.length_a   1.000
_cell.length_b   1.000
_cell.length_c   1.000
_cell.angle_alpha   90.00
_cell.angle_beta   90.00
_cell.angle_gamma   90.00
#
_symmetry.space_group_name_H-M   'P 1'
#
loop_
_entity.id
_entity.type
_entity.pdbx_description
1 polymer ?
#
loop_
_entity_poly.entity_id
_entity_poly.type
_entity_poly.pdbx_seq_one_letter_code
_entity_poly.pdbx_strand_id
1 'polypeptide(L)'
;MHVNETKLGERDYGGALLAGEGSAMAAYVQEGKRIPRRGEIGLTSNEIQSFEDVGYVMSGSRHRRMNAVRIRKENQVISAEEKRAVMLFNQEEKSKKENKIISDFRELVSEKMRGKQQ
;
A
#
# COMPACT_ATOMS: atom_id res chain seq x y z
N MET A 1 17.29 3.24 -13.38
CA MET A 1 16.02 3.93 -13.10
C MET A 1 15.78 3.81 -11.61
N HIS A 2 15.98 4.88 -10.84
CA HIS A 2 15.62 4.87 -9.43
C HIS A 2 14.09 4.94 -9.38
N VAL A 3 13.46 3.85 -8.94
CA VAL A 3 12.03 3.86 -8.63
C VAL A 3 11.93 4.72 -7.38
N ASN A 4 11.59 5.99 -7.54
CA ASN A 4 11.28 6.84 -6.40
C ASN A 4 10.06 6.21 -5.72
N GLU A 5 10.29 5.52 -4.60
CA GLU A 5 9.23 5.17 -3.66
C GLU A 5 8.60 6.48 -3.20
N THR A 6 7.54 6.91 -3.88
CA THR A 6 6.68 8.00 -3.43
C THR A 6 5.94 7.52 -2.19
N LYS A 7 6.62 7.52 -1.03
CA LYS A 7 5.99 7.28 0.27
C LYS A 7 4.84 8.26 0.39
N LEU A 8 3.64 7.73 0.62
CA LEU A 8 2.43 8.52 0.83
C LEU A 8 2.69 9.51 1.95
N GLY A 9 2.29 10.76 1.70
CA GLY A 9 2.26 11.78 2.72
C GLY A 9 1.15 11.47 3.72
N GLU A 10 1.31 12.00 4.92
CA GLU A 10 0.37 11.88 6.02
C GLU A 10 -1.07 12.31 5.66
N ARG A 11 -1.19 13.21 4.67
CA ARG A 11 -2.46 13.71 4.14
C ARG A 11 -3.18 12.71 3.22
N ASP A 12 -2.48 11.76 2.63
CA ASP A 12 -3.04 10.83 1.65
C ASP A 12 -3.90 9.74 2.28
N TYR A 13 -3.69 9.48 3.57
CA TYR A 13 -4.52 8.57 4.36
C TYR A 13 -5.79 9.24 4.89
N GLY A 14 -6.07 10.50 4.56
CA GLY A 14 -7.29 11.24 4.90
C GLY A 14 -7.32 11.89 6.29
N GLY A 15 -8.12 12.94 6.46
CA GLY A 15 -8.07 13.84 7.63
C GLY A 15 -8.68 13.32 8.95
N ALA A 16 -9.07 12.04 9.01
CA ALA A 16 -9.68 11.43 10.20
C ALA A 16 -8.66 10.71 11.11
N LEU A 17 -7.40 10.66 10.68
CA LEU A 17 -6.28 10.09 11.44
C LEU A 17 -5.53 11.20 12.17
N LEU A 18 -4.96 10.87 13.34
CA LEU A 18 -4.06 11.76 14.06
C LEU A 18 -2.75 11.90 13.29
N ALA A 19 -2.00 12.94 13.63
CA ALA A 19 -0.71 13.18 13.00
C ALA A 19 0.24 11.98 13.23
N GLY A 20 0.85 11.48 12.16
CA GLY A 20 1.74 10.31 12.14
C GLY A 20 1.05 8.95 12.28
N GLU A 21 -0.24 8.91 12.61
CA GLU A 21 -0.98 7.65 12.85
C GLU A 21 -1.11 6.84 11.55
N GLY A 22 -1.48 7.49 10.45
CA GLY A 22 -1.64 6.83 9.14
C GLY A 22 -0.33 6.21 8.64
N SER A 23 0.76 6.97 8.70
CA SER A 23 2.09 6.50 8.28
C SER A 23 2.58 5.32 9.12
N ALA A 24 2.34 5.35 10.44
CA ALA A 24 2.69 4.24 11.32
C ALA A 24 1.88 2.98 11.00
N MET A 25 0.56 3.11 10.79
CA MET A 25 -0.31 2.00 10.41
C MET A 25 0.06 1.41 9.05
N ALA A 26 0.40 2.27 8.08
CA ALA A 26 0.79 1.84 6.74
C ALA A 26 2.08 1.00 6.74
N ALA A 27 3.04 1.32 7.61
CA ALA A 27 4.26 0.51 7.76
C ALA A 27 3.94 -0.95 8.14
N TYR A 28 3.00 -1.16 9.08
CA TYR A 28 2.56 -2.52 9.43
C TYR A 28 1.86 -3.21 8.27
N VAL A 29 1.01 -2.50 7.51
CA VAL A 29 0.32 -3.05 6.34
C VAL A 29 1.31 -3.45 5.24
N GLN A 30 2.31 -2.62 4.96
CA GLN A 30 3.37 -2.91 3.99
C GLN A 30 4.24 -4.09 4.40
N GLU A 31 4.47 -4.27 5.70
CA GLU A 31 5.16 -5.45 6.25
C GLU A 31 4.27 -6.71 6.31
N GLY A 32 3.00 -6.62 5.88
CA GLY A 32 2.03 -7.72 5.97
C GLY A 32 1.68 -8.10 7.41
N LYS A 33 1.96 -7.20 8.37
CA LYS A 33 1.72 -7.42 9.80
C LYS A 33 0.39 -6.83 10.23
N ARG A 34 -0.19 -7.44 11.24
CA ARG A 34 -1.37 -6.93 11.91
C ARG A 34 -1.06 -5.60 12.59
N ILE A 35 -1.92 -4.60 12.40
CA ILE A 35 -1.81 -3.30 13.09
C ILE A 35 -2.05 -3.52 14.60
N PRO A 36 -1.12 -3.08 15.48
CA PRO A 36 -1.27 -3.28 16.94
C PRO A 36 -2.44 -2.49 17.54
N ARG A 37 -3.19 -3.11 18.46
CA ARG A 37 -4.22 -2.44 19.27
C ARG A 37 -3.60 -1.78 20.50
N ARG A 38 -4.35 -0.89 21.15
CA ARG A 38 -3.94 -0.27 22.42
C ARG A 38 -3.68 -1.35 23.48
N GLY A 39 -2.48 -1.35 24.05
CA GLY A 39 -2.05 -2.35 25.04
C GLY A 39 -1.35 -3.57 24.45
N GLU A 40 -1.21 -3.63 23.12
CA GLU A 40 -0.42 -4.66 22.43
C GLU A 40 0.97 -4.14 21.99
N ILE A 41 1.25 -2.86 22.22
CA ILE A 41 2.56 -2.27 21.91
C ILE A 41 3.62 -2.98 22.73
N GLY A 42 4.59 -3.60 22.06
CA GLY A 42 5.63 -4.40 22.67
C GLY A 42 5.43 -5.92 22.56
N LEU A 43 4.27 -6.38 22.08
CA LEU A 43 4.03 -7.76 21.70
C LEU A 43 4.17 -7.91 20.18
N THR A 44 4.73 -9.04 19.75
CA THR A 44 4.77 -9.42 18.34
C THR A 44 3.39 -9.91 17.88
N SER A 45 3.11 -9.82 16.58
CA SER A 45 1.85 -10.31 16.00
C SER A 45 1.59 -11.79 16.32
N ASN A 46 2.64 -12.61 16.37
CA ASN A 46 2.54 -14.04 16.66
C ASN A 46 2.17 -14.31 18.13
N GLU A 47 2.71 -13.53 19.07
CA GLU A 47 2.35 -13.65 20.48
C GLU A 47 0.89 -13.27 20.72
N ILE A 48 0.43 -12.18 20.09
CA ILE A 48 -0.97 -11.74 20.19
C ILE A 48 -1.92 -12.83 19.66
N GLN A 49 -1.61 -13.41 18.50
CA GLN A 49 -2.41 -14.49 17.92
C GLN A 49 -2.46 -15.70 18.86
N SER A 50 -1.32 -16.09 19.42
CA SER A 50 -1.23 -17.22 20.36
C SER A 50 -2.08 -16.99 21.61
N PHE A 51 -2.11 -15.76 22.16
CA PHE A 51 -2.96 -15.43 23.30
C PHE A 51 -4.45 -15.45 22.94
N GLU A 52 -4.83 -14.90 21.78
CA GLU A 52 -6.21 -14.92 21.31
C GLU A 52 -6.71 -16.36 21.05
N ASP A 53 -5.86 -17.23 20.49
CA ASP A 53 -6.18 -18.64 20.21
C ASP A 53 -6.45 -19.45 21.50
N VAL A 54 -5.72 -19.16 22.58
CA VAL A 54 -5.94 -19.78 23.91
C VAL A 54 -7.17 -19.18 24.62
N GLY A 55 -7.78 -18.13 24.06
CA GLY A 55 -9.00 -17.51 24.57
C GLY A 55 -8.75 -16.31 25.49
N TYR A 56 -7.53 -15.78 25.55
CA TYR A 56 -7.28 -14.51 26.22
C TYR A 56 -7.93 -13.37 25.45
N VAL A 57 -8.57 -12.47 26.20
CA VAL A 57 -9.21 -11.28 25.65
C VAL A 57 -8.26 -10.10 25.82
N MET A 58 -7.72 -9.59 24.72
CA MET A 58 -6.78 -8.46 24.76
C MET A 58 -7.45 -7.18 25.27
N SER A 59 -6.66 -6.31 25.90
CA SER A 59 -7.16 -5.05 26.46
C SER A 59 -7.85 -4.19 25.39
N GLY A 60 -8.99 -3.58 25.76
CA GLY A 60 -9.77 -2.71 24.86
C GLY A 60 -10.67 -3.44 23.84
N SER A 61 -10.52 -4.74 23.65
CA SER A 61 -11.32 -5.52 22.69
C SER A 61 -12.81 -5.65 23.05
N ARG A 62 -13.21 -5.41 24.31
CA ARG A 62 -14.63 -5.45 24.75
C ARG A 62 -15.41 -4.16 24.46
N HIS A 63 -14.75 -3.06 24.10
CA HIS A 63 -15.42 -1.77 23.87
C HIS A 63 -15.89 -1.63 22.41
N ARG A 64 -17.19 -1.86 22.18
CA ARG A 64 -17.82 -1.81 20.84
C ARG A 64 -17.54 -0.51 20.08
N ARG A 65 -17.75 0.66 20.71
CA ARG A 65 -17.57 1.97 20.05
C ARG A 65 -16.11 2.22 19.66
N MET A 66 -15.16 1.88 20.54
CA MET A 66 -13.73 2.05 20.22
C MET A 66 -13.28 1.10 19.12
N ASN A 67 -13.75 -0.15 19.15
CA ASN A 67 -13.45 -1.12 18.10
C ASN A 67 -13.95 -0.66 16.73
N ALA A 68 -15.16 -0.09 16.66
CA ALA A 68 -15.70 0.45 15.42
C ALA A 68 -14.84 1.60 14.87
N VAL A 69 -14.41 2.53 15.74
CA VAL A 69 -13.51 3.63 15.36
C VAL A 69 -12.16 3.09 14.87
N ARG A 70 -11.60 2.10 15.57
CA ARG A 70 -10.36 1.43 15.19
C ARG A 70 -10.46 0.79 13.82
N ILE A 71 -11.46 -0.07 13.60
CA ILE A 71 -11.69 -0.76 12.32
C ILE A 71 -11.85 0.25 11.19
N ARG A 72 -12.58 1.34 11.43
CA ARG A 72 -12.72 2.41 10.43
C ARG A 72 -11.36 3.02 10.07
N LYS A 73 -10.51 3.34 11.05
CA LYS A 73 -9.17 3.88 10.82
C LYS A 73 -8.27 2.88 10.06
N GLU A 74 -8.31 1.61 10.45
CA GLU A 74 -7.56 0.54 9.77
C GLU A 74 -7.99 0.41 8.30
N ASN A 75 -9.30 0.34 8.06
CA ASN A 75 -9.84 0.25 6.71
C ASN A 75 -9.48 1.48 5.85
N GLN A 76 -9.40 2.66 6.45
CA GLN A 76 -9.00 3.88 5.75
C GLN A 76 -7.57 3.81 5.24
N VAL A 77 -6.65 3.30 6.06
CA VAL A 77 -5.24 3.10 5.67
C VAL A 77 -5.12 1.99 4.63
N ILE A 78 -5.78 0.85 4.85
CA ILE A 78 -5.78 -0.28 3.91
C ILE A 78 -6.32 0.16 2.55
N SER A 79 -7.46 0.85 2.51
CA SER A 79 -8.05 1.32 1.25
C SER A 79 -7.13 2.28 0.49
N ALA A 80 -6.40 3.14 1.22
CA ALA A 80 -5.43 4.06 0.61
C ALA A 80 -4.23 3.30 0.02
N GLU A 81 -3.68 2.34 0.77
CA GLU A 81 -2.58 1.48 0.30
C GLU A 81 -2.99 0.63 -0.90
N GLU A 82 -4.17 -0.01 -0.86
CA GLU A 82 -4.71 -0.81 -1.96
C GLU A 82 -4.89 0.04 -3.23
N LYS A 83 -5.49 1.23 -3.09
CA LYS A 83 -5.66 2.16 -4.21
C LYS A 83 -4.32 2.57 -4.81
N ARG A 84 -3.31 2.80 -3.98
CA ARG A 84 -1.94 3.10 -4.44
C ARG A 84 -1.32 1.90 -5.16
N ALA A 85 -1.43 0.70 -4.60
CA ALA A 85 -0.90 -0.51 -5.22
C ALA A 85 -1.51 -0.72 -6.62
N VAL A 86 -2.83 -0.54 -6.75
CA VAL A 86 -3.53 -0.60 -8.05
C VAL A 86 -3.06 0.50 -9.01
N MET A 87 -2.87 1.73 -8.52
CA MET A 87 -2.41 2.83 -9.35
C MET A 87 -0.99 2.62 -9.87
N LEU A 88 -0.07 2.16 -9.02
CA LEU A 88 1.30 1.83 -9.39
C LEU A 88 1.33 0.71 -10.43
N PHE A 89 0.53 -0.34 -10.23
CA PHE A 89 0.40 -1.43 -11.19
C PHE A 89 -0.09 -0.93 -12.56
N ASN A 90 -1.14 -0.10 -12.59
CA ASN A 90 -1.66 0.48 -13.83
C ASN A 90 -0.64 1.39 -14.52
N GLN A 91 0.13 2.18 -13.75
CA GLN A 91 1.18 3.04 -14.29
C GLN A 91 2.33 2.24 -14.89
N GLU A 92 2.74 1.16 -14.23
CA GLU A 92 3.78 0.27 -14.72
C GLU A 92 3.36 -0.40 -16.03
N GLU A 93 2.12 -0.93 -16.08
CA GLU A 93 1.56 -1.56 -17.28
C GLU A 93 1.41 -0.56 -18.43
N LYS A 94 0.98 0.67 -18.15
CA LYS A 94 0.93 1.74 -19.15
C LYS A 94 2.32 2.07 -19.70
N SER A 95 3.32 2.21 -18.81
CA SER A 95 4.69 2.53 -19.22
C SER A 95 5.31 1.41 -20.07
N LYS A 96 5.05 0.14 -19.73
CA LYS A 96 5.46 -1.02 -20.53
C LYS A 96 4.84 -0.98 -21.93
N LYS A 97 3.54 -0.70 -22.03
CA LYS A 97 2.84 -0.56 -23.33
C LYS A 97 3.39 0.59 -24.15
N GLU A 98 3.61 1.76 -23.55
CA GLU A 98 4.18 2.92 -24.25
C GLU A 98 5.60 2.65 -24.75
N ASN A 99 6.46 2.03 -23.94
CA ASN A 99 7.81 1.65 -24.36
C ASN A 99 7.80 0.66 -25.53
N LYS A 100 6.88 -0.31 -25.53
CA LYS A 100 6.71 -1.23 -26.65
C LYS A 100 6.31 -0.48 -27.92
N ILE A 101 5.31 0.39 -27.84
CA ILE A 101 4.85 1.20 -28.99
C ILE A 101 5.99 2.07 -29.54
N ILE A 102 6.81 2.67 -28.66
CA ILE A 102 7.97 3.47 -29.08
C ILE A 102 9.03 2.60 -29.78
N SER A 103 9.27 1.38 -29.28
CA SER A 103 10.19 0.42 -29.91
C SER A 103 9.71 0.04 -31.31
N ASP A 104 8.45 -0.40 -31.42
CA ASP A 104 7.82 -0.80 -32.68
C ASP A 104 7.84 0.36 -33.70
N PHE A 105 7.58 1.59 -33.25
CA PHE A 105 7.63 2.79 -34.11
C PHE A 105 9.06 3.10 -34.60
N ARG A 106 10.06 2.98 -33.73
CA ARG A 106 11.47 3.19 -34.11
C ARG A 106 11.92 2.17 -35.16
N GLU A 107 11.51 0.91 -35.02
CA GLU A 107 11.79 -0.14 -36.00
C GLU A 107 11.17 0.20 -37.36
N LEU A 108 9.87 0.51 -37.42
CA LEU A 108 9.18 0.88 -38.65
C LEU A 108 9.81 2.09 -39.37
N VAL A 109 10.22 3.13 -38.62
CA VAL A 109 10.91 4.30 -39.18
C VAL A 109 12.27 3.90 -39.75
N SER A 110 13.02 3.05 -39.04
CA SER A 110 14.33 2.58 -39.50
C SER A 110 14.25 1.75 -40.77
N GLU A 111 13.24 0.87 -40.89
CA GLU A 111 12.96 0.09 -42.11
C GLU A 111 12.61 1.00 -43.29
N LYS A 112 11.72 1.99 -43.07
CA LYS A 112 11.34 2.95 -44.11
C LYS A 112 12.50 3.83 -44.58
N MET A 113 13.43 4.18 -43.68
CA MET A 113 14.63 4.95 -44.04
C MET A 113 15.64 4.10 -44.82
N ARG A 114 15.80 2.81 -44.51
CA ARG A 114 16.64 1.88 -45.30
C ARG A 114 16.09 1.66 -46.71
N GLY A 115 14.77 1.59 -46.86
CA GLY A 115 14.12 1.43 -48.18
C GLY A 115 14.20 2.65 -49.11
N LYS A 116 14.62 3.82 -48.63
CA LYS A 116 14.81 5.05 -49.43
C LYS A 116 16.24 5.24 -49.96
N GLN A 117 17.20 4.41 -49.54
CA GLN A 117 18.60 4.48 -49.96
C GLN A 117 18.98 3.46 -51.04
N GLN A 118 18.00 2.74 -51.61
CA GLN A 118 18.15 1.92 -52.83
C GLN A 118 17.44 2.59 -53.99
#